data_AF-A0A2I0QBL8-F1
#
_entry.id   AF-A0A2I0QBL8-F1
#
_cell.length_a   1.000
_cell.length_b   1.000
_cell.length_c   1.000
_cell.angle_alpha   90.00
_cell.angle_beta   90.00
_cell.angle_gamma   90.00
#
_symmetry.space_group_name_H-M   'P 1'
#
loop_
_entity.id
_entity.type
_entity.pdbx_description
1 polymer ?
#
loop_
_entity_poly.entity_id
_entity_poly.type
_entity_poly.pdbx_seq_one_letter_code
_entity_poly.pdbx_strand_id
1 'polypeptide(L)'
;KVIKKMKGTADRVLIDAPCSGIGVLRRNPDSKWKLEPEFVENIIKTQAEILENYSQLVKPGGKLVYATCSIFPSENEKQVHGFLKNHPEFEFEKEHKVSPAKSGFDGFYMALMKRVE
;
A
#
# COMPACT_ATOMS: atom_id res chain seq x y z
N LYS A 1 13.99 9.57 13.43
CA LYS A 1 14.74 10.87 13.35
C LYS A 1 14.74 11.49 11.94
N VAL A 2 14.81 10.71 10.85
CA VAL A 2 14.81 11.24 9.47
C VAL A 2 13.42 11.66 9.00
N ILE A 3 12.40 10.80 9.16
CA ILE A 3 11.00 11.09 8.74
C ILE A 3 10.51 12.42 9.32
N LYS A 4 10.73 12.66 10.62
CA LYS A 4 10.37 13.92 11.28
C LYS A 4 11.01 15.16 10.65
N LYS A 5 12.23 15.07 10.11
CA LYS A 5 12.92 16.17 9.42
C LYS A 5 12.40 16.42 8.01
N MET A 6 11.84 15.38 7.36
CA MET A 6 11.33 15.42 5.99
C MET A 6 9.80 15.56 5.93
N LYS A 7 9.17 15.90 7.06
CA LYS A 7 7.72 16.10 7.10
C LYS A 7 7.32 17.21 6.13
N GLY A 8 6.40 16.91 5.22
CA GLY A 8 5.91 17.85 4.21
C GLY A 8 6.99 18.36 3.25
N THR A 9 8.01 17.56 2.92
CA THR A 9 9.05 17.97 1.97
C THR A 9 8.94 17.30 0.60
N ALA A 10 8.15 16.24 0.46
CA ALA A 10 8.05 15.47 -0.78
C ALA A 10 6.79 15.84 -1.58
N ASP A 11 6.96 16.17 -2.87
CA ASP A 11 5.83 16.41 -3.77
C ASP A 11 5.10 15.11 -4.13
N ARG A 12 5.83 14.00 -4.19
CA ARG A 12 5.31 12.66 -4.48
C ARG A 12 5.99 11.65 -3.56
N VAL A 13 5.22 10.71 -3.04
CA VAL A 13 5.70 9.60 -2.23
C VAL A 13 5.16 8.30 -2.83
N LEU A 14 6.03 7.32 -3.01
CA LEU A 14 5.66 5.95 -3.36
C LEU A 14 5.99 5.06 -2.16
N ILE A 15 4.98 4.36 -1.67
CA ILE A 15 5.12 3.29 -0.69
C ILE A 15 4.86 1.99 -1.42
N ASP A 16 5.94 1.30 -1.78
CA ASP A 16 5.88 -0.11 -2.17
C ASP A 16 5.95 -0.94 -0.89
N ALA A 17 4.77 -1.34 -0.39
CA ALA A 17 4.65 -1.89 0.95
C ALA A 17 5.02 -3.38 0.99
N PRO A 18 5.66 -3.86 2.07
CA PRO A 18 5.86 -5.29 2.24
C PRO A 18 4.49 -5.98 2.28
N CYS A 19 4.34 -7.06 1.51
CA CYS A 19 3.06 -7.70 1.20
C CYS A 19 3.16 -9.23 1.32
N SER A 20 2.03 -9.96 1.31
CA SER A 20 2.07 -11.44 1.30
C SER A 20 2.69 -12.05 0.05
N GLY A 21 2.80 -11.27 -1.03
CA GLY A 21 3.34 -11.69 -2.31
C GLY A 21 2.41 -12.63 -3.07
N ILE A 22 1.16 -12.78 -2.63
CA ILE A 22 0.23 -13.75 -3.23
C ILE A 22 -0.12 -13.42 -4.69
N GLY A 23 0.10 -12.18 -5.15
CA GLY A 23 -0.06 -11.80 -6.55
C GLY A 23 1.02 -12.37 -7.47
N VAL A 24 2.21 -12.73 -6.95
CA VAL A 24 3.36 -13.19 -7.74
C VAL A 24 3.56 -14.72 -7.69
N LEU A 25 2.54 -15.49 -7.31
CA LEU A 25 2.61 -16.96 -7.20
C LEU A 25 3.17 -17.67 -8.45
N ARG A 26 2.97 -17.12 -9.65
CA ARG A 26 3.53 -17.68 -10.88
C ARG A 26 5.07 -17.70 -10.87
N ARG A 27 5.70 -16.71 -10.24
CA ARG A 27 7.15 -16.59 -10.11
C ARG A 27 7.69 -17.30 -8.88
N ASN A 28 6.87 -17.39 -7.82
CA ASN A 28 7.24 -18.01 -6.56
C ASN A 28 6.13 -18.96 -6.07
N PRO A 29 6.03 -20.17 -6.65
CA PRO A 29 4.91 -21.08 -6.39
C PRO A 29 4.92 -21.65 -4.97
N ASP A 30 6.10 -21.76 -4.34
CA ASP A 30 6.28 -22.26 -2.99
C ASP A 30 5.74 -21.30 -1.91
N SER A 31 5.57 -20.01 -2.22
CA SER A 31 4.86 -19.06 -1.35
C SER A 31 3.43 -19.50 -1.01
N LYS A 32 2.78 -20.29 -1.86
CA LYS A 32 1.44 -20.84 -1.59
C LYS A 32 1.39 -21.69 -0.32
N TRP A 33 2.47 -22.44 -0.04
CA TRP A 33 2.52 -23.39 1.08
C TRP A 33 3.19 -22.82 2.33
N LYS A 34 3.92 -21.72 2.17
CA LYS A 34 4.62 -21.03 3.26
C LYS A 34 3.80 -19.91 3.89
N LEU A 35 2.67 -19.54 3.28
CA LEU A 35 1.86 -18.42 3.72
C LEU A 35 0.97 -18.84 4.90
N GLU A 36 1.36 -18.39 6.09
CA GLU A 36 0.60 -18.58 7.32
C GLU A 36 -0.39 -17.42 7.54
N PRO A 37 -1.60 -17.67 8.05
CA PRO A 37 -2.56 -16.61 8.38
C PRO A 37 -1.99 -15.55 9.32
N GLU A 38 -1.20 -15.97 10.31
CA GLU A 38 -0.54 -15.11 11.29
C GLU A 38 0.44 -14.13 10.64
N PHE A 39 1.11 -14.55 9.56
CA PHE A 39 1.98 -13.68 8.77
C PHE A 39 1.17 -12.57 8.09
N VAL A 40 0.01 -12.89 7.53
CA VAL A 40 -0.87 -11.90 6.89
C VAL A 40 -1.39 -10.89 7.92
N GLU A 41 -1.77 -11.33 9.12
CA GLU A 41 -2.20 -10.41 10.18
C GLU A 41 -1.09 -9.45 10.61
N ASN A 42 0.15 -9.94 10.72
CA ASN A 42 1.30 -9.12 11.05
C ASN A 42 1.65 -8.14 9.93
N ILE A 43 1.62 -8.58 8.66
CA ILE A 43 1.96 -7.71 7.53
C ILE A 43 0.95 -6.57 7.37
N ILE A 44 -0.34 -6.81 7.61
CA ILE A 44 -1.40 -5.79 7.63
C ILE A 44 -1.09 -4.70 8.65
N LYS A 45 -0.63 -5.06 9.85
CA LYS A 45 -0.24 -4.08 10.89
C LYS A 45 0.97 -3.26 10.43
N THR A 46 1.99 -3.93 9.90
CA THR A 46 3.18 -3.25 9.37
C THR A 46 2.86 -2.32 8.21
N GLN A 47 1.97 -2.71 7.30
CA GLN A 47 1.49 -1.87 6.19
C GLN A 47 0.82 -0.60 6.71
N ALA A 48 -0.09 -0.73 7.69
CA ALA A 48 -0.76 0.42 8.30
C ALA A 48 0.25 1.37 8.98
N GLU A 49 1.22 0.83 9.74
CA GLU A 49 2.27 1.63 10.38
C GLU A 49 3.17 2.35 9.36
N ILE A 50 3.52 1.70 8.25
CA ILE A 50 4.29 2.33 7.18
C ILE A 50 3.47 3.45 6.54
N LEU A 51 2.20 3.19 6.21
CA LEU A 51 1.33 4.16 5.58
C LEU A 51 1.14 5.40 6.46
N GLU A 52 0.91 5.21 7.75
CA GLU A 52 0.84 6.27 8.77
C GLU A 52 2.12 7.11 8.85
N ASN A 53 3.28 6.45 8.94
CA ASN A 53 4.53 7.16 9.18
C ASN A 53 5.03 7.91 7.94
N TYR A 54 4.94 7.30 6.76
CA TYR A 54 5.54 7.82 5.53
C TYR A 54 4.61 8.77 4.77
N SER A 55 3.29 8.73 5.00
CA SER A 55 2.35 9.72 4.46
C SER A 55 2.70 11.15 4.90
N GLN A 56 3.27 11.32 6.10
CA GLN A 56 3.66 12.62 6.65
C GLN A 56 4.71 13.36 5.82
N LEU A 57 5.44 12.65 4.96
CA LEU A 57 6.44 13.23 4.07
C LEU A 57 5.79 14.04 2.93
N VAL A 58 4.54 13.73 2.59
CA VAL A 58 3.82 14.33 1.47
C VAL A 58 3.50 15.80 1.81
N LYS A 59 3.87 16.72 0.93
CA LYS A 59 3.48 18.13 1.00
C LYS A 59 1.97 18.32 0.87
N PRO A 60 1.38 19.40 1.40
CA PRO A 60 0.08 19.89 0.96
C PRO A 60 0.02 20.00 -0.57
N GLY A 61 -1.03 19.47 -1.19
CA GLY A 61 -1.17 19.35 -2.65
C GLY A 61 -0.32 18.24 -3.30
N GLY A 62 0.50 17.54 -2.52
CA GLY A 62 1.32 16.41 -2.96
C GLY A 62 0.51 15.12 -3.14
N LYS A 63 1.16 14.07 -3.66
CA LYS A 63 0.51 12.77 -3.88
C LYS A 63 1.26 11.62 -3.24
N LEU A 64 0.49 10.62 -2.83
CA LEU A 64 0.95 9.37 -2.24
C LEU A 64 0.43 8.20 -3.09
N VAL A 65 1.33 7.31 -3.50
CA VAL A 65 0.96 6.02 -4.07
C VAL A 65 1.26 4.94 -3.04
N TYR A 66 0.23 4.18 -2.67
CA TYR A 66 0.38 2.93 -1.94
C TYR A 66 0.30 1.77 -2.92
N ALA A 67 1.30 0.89 -2.91
CA ALA A 67 1.43 -0.22 -3.85
C ALA A 67 1.70 -1.53 -3.11
N THR A 68 1.12 -2.63 -3.61
CA THR A 68 1.44 -3.98 -3.14
C THR A 68 1.46 -4.97 -4.30
N CYS A 69 2.25 -6.03 -4.10
CA CYS A 69 2.29 -7.25 -4.89
C CYS A 69 1.20 -8.29 -4.51
N SER A 70 0.12 -7.85 -3.84
CA SER A 70 -0.90 -8.72 -3.27
C SER A 70 -2.24 -8.54 -3.97
N ILE A 71 -3.06 -9.58 -3.97
CA ILE A 71 -4.45 -9.53 -4.45
C ILE A 71 -5.46 -9.54 -3.30
N PHE A 72 -5.01 -9.58 -2.05
CA PHE A 72 -5.91 -9.64 -0.91
C PHE A 72 -6.48 -8.25 -0.55
N PRO A 73 -7.82 -8.12 -0.42
CA PRO A 73 -8.41 -6.84 -0.04
C PRO A 73 -7.96 -6.32 1.33
N SER A 74 -7.54 -7.21 2.23
CA SER A 74 -7.02 -6.86 3.56
C SER A 74 -5.69 -6.11 3.53
N GLU A 75 -4.89 -6.34 2.50
CA GLU A 75 -3.61 -5.66 2.26
C GLU A 75 -3.76 -4.45 1.31
N ASN A 76 -4.92 -4.31 0.68
CA ASN A 76 -5.16 -3.37 -0.42
C ASN A 76 -6.22 -2.33 -0.04
N GLU A 77 -7.46 -2.50 -0.50
CA GLU A 77 -8.55 -1.54 -0.32
C GLU A 77 -8.85 -1.29 1.16
N LYS A 78 -8.77 -2.31 2.01
CA LYS A 78 -9.00 -2.15 3.45
C LYS A 78 -7.92 -1.32 4.13
N GLN A 79 -6.66 -1.40 3.68
CA GLN A 79 -5.58 -0.54 4.18
C GLN A 79 -5.84 0.92 3.80
N VAL A 80 -6.16 1.16 2.53
CA VAL A 80 -6.44 2.50 2.02
C VAL A 80 -7.66 3.13 2.70
N HIS A 81 -8.76 2.39 2.82
CA HIS A 81 -9.95 2.88 3.53
C HIS A 81 -9.69 3.13 5.02
N GLY A 82 -8.93 2.25 5.69
CA GLY A 82 -8.55 2.42 7.09
C GLY A 82 -7.72 3.68 7.30
N PHE A 83 -6.74 3.92 6.42
CA PHE A 83 -5.92 5.12 6.42
C PHE A 83 -6.75 6.39 6.20
N LEU A 84 -7.55 6.45 5.12
CA LEU A 84 -8.35 7.63 4.79
C LEU A 84 -9.39 7.99 5.87
N LYS A 85 -9.86 7.00 6.62
CA LYS A 85 -10.76 7.24 7.77
C LYS A 85 -10.07 8.03 8.90
N ASN A 86 -8.77 7.82 9.09
CA ASN A 86 -7.99 8.45 10.16
C ASN A 86 -7.22 9.69 9.69
N HIS A 87 -7.12 9.91 8.37
CA HIS A 87 -6.39 11.00 7.75
C HIS A 87 -7.28 11.83 6.81
N PRO A 88 -8.12 12.72 7.35
CA PRO A 88 -9.02 13.54 6.54
C PRO A 88 -8.28 14.52 5.60
N GLU A 89 -7.01 14.79 5.85
CA GLU A 89 -6.15 15.60 4.97
C GLU A 89 -5.76 14.87 3.66
N PHE A 90 -6.07 13.58 3.54
CA PHE A 90 -5.87 12.80 2.32
C PHE A 90 -7.19 12.45 1.66
N GLU A 91 -7.24 12.61 0.35
CA GLU A 91 -8.35 12.20 -0.51
C GLU A 91 -7.92 11.08 -1.44
N PHE A 92 -8.81 10.11 -1.64
CA PHE A 92 -8.64 9.09 -2.67
C PHE A 92 -8.84 9.70 -4.06
N GLU A 93 -7.87 9.51 -4.96
CA GLU A 93 -8.04 9.93 -6.36
C GLU A 93 -8.43 8.76 -7.27
N LYS A 94 -7.70 7.65 -7.21
CA LYS A 94 -7.94 6.46 -8.05
C LYS A 94 -7.19 5.24 -7.56
N GLU A 95 -7.65 4.07 -7.97
CA GLU A 95 -6.94 2.80 -7.80
C GLU A 95 -6.71 2.09 -9.14
N HIS A 96 -5.75 1.18 -9.15
CA HIS A 96 -5.52 0.24 -10.23
C HIS A 96 -5.26 -1.15 -9.66
N LYS A 97 -5.98 -2.14 -10.20
CA LYS A 97 -5.89 -3.55 -9.81
C LYS A 97 -5.50 -4.38 -11.02
N VAL A 98 -4.36 -5.06 -10.92
CA VAL A 98 -3.93 -6.04 -11.90
C VAL A 98 -4.33 -7.41 -11.39
N SER A 99 -5.25 -8.06 -12.11
CA SER A 99 -5.62 -9.44 -11.82
C SER A 99 -4.70 -10.38 -12.61
N PRO A 100 -4.02 -11.34 -11.94
CA PRO A 100 -3.15 -12.27 -12.64
C PRO A 100 -3.95 -13.20 -13.57
N ALA A 101 -5.20 -13.50 -13.22
CA ALA A 101 -6.09 -14.33 -14.02
C ALA A 101 -6.55 -13.67 -15.33
N LYS A 102 -6.57 -12.33 -15.40
CA LYS A 102 -7.05 -11.58 -16.58
C LYS A 102 -5.93 -11.04 -17.44
N SER A 103 -4.82 -10.64 -16.84
CA SER A 103 -3.75 -9.90 -17.52
C SER A 103 -2.61 -10.78 -18.03
N GLY A 104 -2.45 -12.00 -17.49
CA GLY A 104 -1.26 -12.83 -17.73
C GLY A 104 0.01 -12.33 -17.03
N PHE A 105 -0.06 -11.17 -16.37
CA PHE A 105 1.00 -10.60 -15.53
C PHE A 105 0.77 -10.97 -14.05
N ASP A 106 1.66 -10.51 -13.17
CA ASP A 106 1.50 -10.72 -11.74
C ASP A 106 0.34 -9.88 -11.17
N GLY A 107 -0.24 -10.35 -10.07
CA GLY A 107 -1.24 -9.61 -9.32
C GLY A 107 -0.61 -8.42 -8.61
N PHE A 108 -1.24 -7.25 -8.76
CA PHE A 108 -0.71 -6.00 -8.21
C PHE A 108 -1.82 -5.02 -7.87
N TYR A 109 -1.58 -4.19 -6.87
CA TYR A 109 -2.49 -3.14 -6.44
C TYR A 109 -1.76 -1.81 -6.31
N MET A 110 -2.41 -0.74 -6.75
CA MET A 110 -1.95 0.64 -6.58
C MET A 110 -3.12 1.54 -6.21
N ALA A 111 -2.95 2.37 -5.19
CA ALA A 111 -3.88 3.43 -4.85
C ALA A 111 -3.16 4.78 -4.84
N LEU A 112 -3.71 5.74 -5.57
CA LEU A 112 -3.28 7.12 -5.60
C LEU A 112 -4.16 7.95 -4.67
N MET A 113 -3.53 8.61 -3.72
CA MET A 113 -4.14 9.56 -2.80
C MET A 113 -3.47 10.92 -2.96
N LYS A 114 -4.24 11.98 -2.77
CA LYS A 114 -3.74 13.36 -2.77
C LYS A 114 -3.90 13.94 -1.38
N ARG A 115 -2.86 14.60 -0.91
CA ARG A 115 -2.94 15.39 0.32
C ARG A 115 -3.54 16.75 -0.03
N VAL A 116 -4.70 17.09 0.50
CA VAL A 116 -5.40 18.34 0.17
C VAL A 116 -4.99 19.52 1.04
N GLU A 117 -4.51 19.26 2.26
CA GLU A 117 -4.12 20.27 3.26
C GLU A 117 -2.71 20.10 3.80
#